data_AF-A0A016RTJ2-F1
#
_entry.id   AF-A0A016RTJ2-F1
#
_cell.length_a   1.000
_cell.length_b   1.000
_cell.length_c   1.000
_cell.angle_alpha   90.00
_cell.angle_beta   90.00
_cell.angle_gamma   90.00
#
_symmetry.space_group_name_H-M   'P 1'
#
loop_
_entity.id
_entity.type
_entity.pdbx_description
1 polymer ?
#
loop_
_entity_poly.entity_id
_entity_poly.type
_entity_poly.pdbx_seq_one_letter_code
_entity_poly.pdbx_strand_id
1 'polypeptide(L)' 'MVEVREFPFDRYPPYVRRLKQYRWKPLLIAMALQEFGAVWYMDTSVRWKKDRREVVYNEITCRKIYGMRFLR' A
#
# COMPACT_ATOMS: atom_id res chain seq x y z
N MET A 1 -5.34 15.90 -9.01
CA MET A 1 -4.47 15.59 -10.17
C MET A 1 -3.77 14.27 -9.86
N VAL A 2 -3.63 13.36 -10.83
CA VAL A 2 -2.94 12.08 -10.60
C VAL A 2 -1.44 12.29 -10.73
N GLU A 3 -0.67 11.81 -9.75
CA GLU A 3 0.79 11.81 -9.80
C GLU A 3 1.29 10.46 -10.33
N VAL A 4 2.17 10.48 -11.33
CA VAL A 4 2.81 9.29 -11.89
C VAL A 4 4.31 9.38 -11.58
N ARG A 5 4.85 8.33 -10.95
CA ARG A 5 6.26 8.25 -10.56
C ARG A 5 6.92 7.02 -11.19
N GLU A 6 8.18 7.14 -11.58
CA GLU A 6 8.98 6.00 -12.02
C GLU A 6 9.42 5.15 -10.82
N PHE A 7 9.35 3.82 -10.98
CA PHE A 7 9.90 2.91 -9.97
C PHE A 7 11.44 2.90 -10.09
N PRO A 8 12.19 3.15 -9.01
CA PRO A 8 13.64 3.30 -9.07
C PRO A 8 14.36 1.95 -9.16
N PHE A 9 14.27 1.28 -10.32
CA PHE A 9 14.86 -0.05 -10.53
C PHE A 9 16.36 -0.11 -10.29
N ASP A 10 17.09 0.99 -10.49
CA ASP A 10 18.55 1.04 -10.33
C ASP A 10 19.01 0.92 -8.88
N ARG A 11 18.11 1.13 -7.90
CA ARG A 11 18.39 0.92 -6.48
C ARG A 11 18.32 -0.54 -6.03
N TYR A 12 17.91 -1.44 -6.92
CA TYR A 12 17.65 -2.84 -6.61
C TYR A 12 18.44 -3.77 -7.54
N PRO A 13 18.65 -5.04 -7.14
CA PRO A 13 19.32 -6.00 -7.99
C PRO A 13 18.67 -6.12 -9.39
N PRO A 14 19.44 -6.32 -10.47
CA PRO A 14 18.93 -6.28 -11.85
C PRO A 14 17.73 -7.19 -12.12
N TYR A 15 17.61 -8.31 -11.41
CA TYR A 15 16.50 -9.24 -11.55
C TYR A 15 15.14 -8.66 -11.11
N VAL A 16 15.10 -7.58 -10.32
CA VAL A 16 13.85 -6.90 -9.93
C VAL A 16 13.17 -6.25 -11.14
N ARG A 17 13.97 -5.83 -12.14
CA ARG A 17 13.47 -5.28 -13.41
C ARG A 17 12.70 -6.31 -14.26
N ARG A 18 12.79 -7.61 -13.95
CA ARG A 18 12.04 -8.67 -14.65
C ARG A 18 10.56 -8.63 -14.24
N LEU A 19 9.78 -7.84 -14.96
CA LEU A 19 8.38 -7.53 -14.62
C LEU A 19 7.47 -8.75 -14.43
N LYS A 20 7.67 -9.81 -15.23
CA LYS A 20 6.88 -11.07 -15.15
C LYS A 20 7.06 -11.84 -13.85
N GLN A 21 8.07 -11.52 -13.05
CA GLN A 21 8.28 -12.14 -11.74
C GLN A 21 7.63 -11.33 -10.61
N TYR A 22 7.07 -10.15 -10.92
CA TYR A 22 6.32 -9.28 -10.00
C TYR A 22 7.06 -8.88 -8.71
N ARG A 23 8.38 -9.05 -8.65
CA ARG A 23 9.22 -8.78 -7.47
C ARG A 23 9.22 -7.31 -7.05
N TRP A 24 8.99 -6.41 -8.00
CA TRP A 24 8.88 -4.98 -7.76
C TRP A 24 7.61 -4.59 -6.97
N LYS A 25 6.55 -5.43 -7.01
CA LYS A 25 5.27 -5.13 -6.35
C LYS A 25 5.41 -4.99 -4.82
N PRO A 26 5.97 -5.97 -4.07
CA PRO A 26 6.14 -5.82 -2.62
C PRO A 26 7.05 -4.64 -2.25
N LEU A 27 8.06 -4.33 -3.07
CA LEU A 27 8.93 -3.16 -2.85
C LEU A 27 8.16 -1.84 -2.99
N LEU A 28 7.31 -1.74 -4.01
CA LEU A 28 6.44 -0.57 -4.20
C LEU A 28 5.46 -0.41 -3.04
N ILE A 29 4.85 -1.50 -2.57
CA ILE A 29 3.96 -1.50 -1.41
C ILE A 29 4.70 -1.00 -0.17
N ALA A 30 5.93 -1.48 0.08
CA ALA A 30 6.74 -1.04 1.22
C ALA A 30 7.08 0.46 1.15
N MET A 31 7.47 0.97 -0.01
CA MET A 31 7.75 2.40 -0.20
C MET A 31 6.51 3.25 0.04
N ALA A 32 5.35 2.86 -0.51
CA ALA A 32 4.10 3.57 -0.30
C ALA A 32 3.67 3.54 1.18
N LEU A 33 3.85 2.42 1.87
CA LEU A 33 3.57 2.31 3.30
C LEU A 33 4.50 3.20 4.14
N GLN A 34 5.77 3.31 3.77
CA GLN A 34 6.73 4.19 4.45
C GLN A 34 6.35 5.68 4.29
N GLU A 35 5.81 6.07 3.14
CA GLU A 35 5.39 7.45 2.85
C GLU A 35 4.03 7.80 3.45
N PHE A 36 3.03 6.91 3.33
CA PHE A 36 1.62 7.24 3.64
C PHE A 36 1.06 6.54 4.88
N GLY A 37 1.75 5.54 5.45
CA GLY A 37 1.31 4.77 6.62
C GLY A 37 0.20 3.74 6.35
N ALA A 38 -0.53 3.85 5.23
CA ALA A 38 -1.49 2.87 4.75
C ALA A 38 -1.59 2.88 3.22
N VAL A 39 -1.86 1.71 2.62
CA VAL A 39 -1.99 1.57 1.16
C VAL A 39 -3.14 0.63 0.79
N TRP A 40 -3.85 1.01 -0.27
CA TRP A 40 -4.85 0.17 -0.92
C TRP A 40 -4.22 -0.54 -2.13
N TYR A 41 -3.81 -1.79 -1.95
CA TYR A 41 -3.27 -2.62 -3.04
C TYR A 41 -4.32 -3.64 -3.50
N MET A 42 -4.58 -3.71 -4.81
CA MET A 42 -5.65 -4.53 -5.38
C MET A 42 -5.23 -5.13 -6.71
N ASP A 43 -5.82 -6.28 -7.04
CA ASP A 43 -5.65 -6.89 -8.35
C ASP A 43 -6.41 -6.10 -9.43
N THR A 44 -5.94 -6.20 -10.68
CA THR A 44 -6.54 -5.52 -11.84
C THR A 44 -7.96 -6.01 -12.14
N SER A 45 -8.32 -7.18 -11.62
CA SER A 45 -9.67 -7.75 -11.72
C SER A 45 -10.69 -7.10 -10.77
N VAL A 46 -10.24 -6.37 -9.74
CA VAL A 46 -11.12 -5.80 -8.72
C VAL A 46 -11.90 -4.62 -9.30
N ARG A 47 -13.23 -4.68 -9.18
CA ARG A 47 -14.14 -3.60 -9.55
C ARG A 47 -14.89 -3.09 -8.34
N TRP A 48 -14.79 -1.78 -8.09
CA TRP A 48 -15.53 -1.12 -7.03
C TRP A 48 -16.96 -0.84 -7.46
N LYS A 49 -17.94 -1.31 -6.69
CA LYS A 49 -19.35 -0.99 -6.90
C LYS A 49 -19.76 0.32 -6.20
N LYS A 50 -19.08 0.66 -5.10
CA LYS A 50 -19.27 1.87 -4.28
C LYS A 50 -17.93 2.24 -3.64
N ASP A 51 -17.68 3.54 -3.46
CA ASP A 51 -16.53 4.01 -2.68
C ASP A 51 -16.90 3.98 -1.19
N ARG A 52 -16.20 3.14 -0.42
CA ARG A 52 -16.35 2.98 1.04
C ARG A 52 -15.00 2.69 1.72
N ARG A 53 -13.91 3.23 1.17
CA ARG A 53 -12.55 2.99 1.67
C ARG A 53 -12.35 3.58 3.06
N GLU A 54 -12.98 4.71 3.33
CA GLU A 54 -12.97 5.40 4.61
C GLU A 54 -13.52 4.53 5.74
N VAL A 55 -14.58 3.75 5.49
CA VAL A 55 -15.15 2.84 6.50
C VAL A 55 -14.09 1.83 6.95
N VAL A 56 -13.47 1.14 6.01
CA VAL A 56 -12.47 0.12 6.32
C VAL A 56 -11.22 0.72 6.97
N TYR A 57 -10.77 1.89 6.50
CA TYR A 57 -9.65 2.60 7.12
C TYR A 57 -9.96 2.99 8.58
N ASN A 58 -11.18 3.46 8.85
CA ASN A 58 -11.62 3.83 10.19
C ASN A 58 -11.71 2.62 11.12
N GLU A 59 -12.19 1.46 10.65
CA GLU A 59 -12.21 0.22 11.46
C GLU A 59 -10.81 -0.22 11.91
N ILE A 60 -9.80 -0.08 11.02
CA ILE A 60 -8.41 -0.43 11.33
C ILE A 60 -7.80 0.57 12.33
N THR A 61 -8.04 1.87 12.15
CA THR A 61 -7.45 2.92 13.00
C THR A 61 -8.12 3.04 14.36
N CYS A 62 -9.43 2.79 14.46
CA CYS A 62 -10.18 2.80 15.71
C CYS A 62 -9.57 1.83 16.74
N ARG A 63 -9.14 0.63 16.32
CA ARG A 63 -8.49 -0.36 17.20
C ARG A 63 -7.15 0.12 17.77
N LYS A 64 -6.40 0.98 17.07
CA LYS A 64 -5.14 1.55 17.60
C LYS A 64 -5.40 2.48 18.79
N ILE A 65 -6.48 3.26 18.75
CA ILE A 65 -6.85 4.20 19.83
C ILE A 65 -7.21 3.43 21.10
N TYR A 66 -7.98 2.34 21.00
CA TYR A 66 -8.36 1.54 22.16
C TYR A 66 -7.24 0.65 22.69
N GLY A 67 -6.35 0.14 21.83
CA GLY A 67 -5.18 -0.64 22.26
C GLY A 67 -4.13 0.17 23.03
N MET A 68 -3.97 1.46 22.70
CA MET A 68 -3.10 2.38 23.47
C MET A 68 -3.70 2.78 24.83
N ARG A 69 -5.01 2.62 25.03
CA ARG A 69 -5.69 2.97 26.28
C ARG A 69 -5.53 1.91 27.37
N PHE A 70 -5.07 0.70 27.02
CA PHE A 70 -4.84 -0.41 27.94
C PHE A 70 -3.37 -0.50 28.43
N LEU A 71 -2.48 0.34 27.89
CA LEU A 71 -1.06 0.45 28.27
C LEU A 71 -0.77 1.75 29.07
N ARG A 72 -1.80 2.37 29.66
CA ARG A 72 -1.67 3.52 30.56
C ARG A 72 -2.24 3.20 31.92
#